data_AF-A0A8T5R647-F1
#
_entry.id   AF-A0A8T5R647-F1
#
_cell.length_a   1.000
_cell.length_b   1.000
_cell.length_c   1.000
_cell.angle_alpha   90.00
_cell.angle_beta   90.00
_cell.angle_gamma   90.00
#
_symmetry.space_group_name_H-M   'P 1'
#
loop_
_entity.id
_entity.type
_entity.pdbx_description
1 polymer ?
#
loop_
_entity_poly.entity_id
_entity_poly.type
_entity_poly.pdbx_seq_one_letter_code
_entity_poly.pdbx_strand_id
1 'polypeptide(L)'
;METELFNLEKIKGLTAPIKNLQGKVNQVSNLVKNLESEQQIASLYDENDSFLKDFTQLTKLVEKINDNLKIVSNHNINKFLKLKNYLINKYKQSINDRLKIIDLDNDYLTQIGLSLIENKKISKIIEKINHVPSVSIKQWLDLIDSLNQNTLFLKSVDILREHYKINLQNKLKKELAKIPYNVEPFIIEDFKRQFHITPEINYTKFIQSLEHKLTEEELKSKKEILEKNKKRQEIEELKKRQEEQSESYESYLKLSNKEFKRMLRKQKREKLTDINDTENDKTFEITEEISQKIEMFKKQMDKRSNEHHVTLGDSSADPIELIKERKRKRKEEYDKFKDHFESD
;
A
#
# COMPACT_ATOMS: atom_id res chain seq x y z
N MET A 1 -43.14 -23.68 -48.65
CA MET A 1 -43.47 -22.51 -47.82
C MET A 1 -42.19 -21.88 -47.34
N GLU A 2 -41.84 -20.73 -47.92
CA GLU A 2 -40.68 -19.93 -47.53
C GLU A 2 -40.90 -19.39 -46.11
N THR A 3 -40.46 -20.13 -45.09
CA THR A 3 -40.33 -19.54 -43.76
C THR A 3 -39.20 -18.53 -43.85
N GLU A 4 -39.55 -17.24 -43.93
CA GLU A 4 -38.61 -16.13 -43.79
C GLU A 4 -37.71 -16.41 -42.59
N LEU A 5 -36.47 -16.85 -42.88
CA LEU A 5 -35.54 -17.26 -41.86
C LEU A 5 -35.22 -16.04 -40.99
N PHE A 6 -35.55 -16.16 -39.71
CA PHE A 6 -35.06 -15.33 -38.62
C PHE A 6 -33.52 -15.25 -38.69
N ASN A 7 -32.96 -14.35 -39.49
CA ASN A 7 -31.51 -14.28 -39.68
C ASN A 7 -30.88 -13.50 -38.50
N LEU A 8 -29.91 -14.12 -37.83
CA LEU A 8 -29.18 -13.51 -36.71
C LEU A 8 -28.44 -12.23 -37.14
N GLU A 9 -28.03 -12.11 -38.40
CA GLU A 9 -27.47 -10.88 -38.97
C GLU A 9 -28.51 -9.77 -39.10
N LYS A 10 -29.76 -10.10 -39.47
CA LYS A 10 -30.87 -9.12 -39.47
C LYS A 10 -31.15 -8.64 -38.04
N ILE A 11 -31.13 -9.53 -37.05
CA ILE A 11 -31.27 -9.17 -35.62
C ILE A 11 -30.11 -8.29 -35.15
N LYS A 12 -28.87 -8.55 -35.61
CA LYS A 12 -27.71 -7.69 -35.33
C LYS A 12 -27.85 -6.33 -36.01
N GLY A 13 -28.31 -6.28 -37.27
CA GLY A 13 -28.56 -5.04 -38.01
C GLY A 13 -29.55 -4.11 -37.30
N LEU A 14 -30.61 -4.67 -36.70
CA LEU A 14 -31.57 -3.93 -35.88
C LEU A 14 -30.94 -3.23 -34.67
N THR A 15 -29.74 -3.62 -34.24
CA THR A 15 -29.06 -3.04 -33.07
C THR A 15 -28.06 -1.93 -33.39
N ALA A 16 -27.73 -1.71 -34.67
CA ALA A 16 -26.83 -0.63 -35.09
C ALA A 16 -27.36 0.77 -34.72
N PRO A 17 -28.68 1.07 -34.86
CA PRO A 17 -29.23 2.36 -34.45
C PRO A 17 -29.09 2.66 -32.95
N ILE A 18 -29.10 1.62 -32.10
CA ILE A 18 -28.94 1.77 -30.63
C ILE A 18 -27.54 2.27 -30.30
N LYS A 19 -26.51 1.68 -30.92
CA LYS A 19 -25.12 2.09 -30.71
C LYS A 19 -24.93 3.55 -31.09
N ASN A 20 -25.54 3.97 -32.20
CA ASN A 20 -25.52 5.36 -32.65
C ASN A 20 -26.26 6.28 -31.66
N LEU A 21 -27.45 5.88 -31.19
CA LEU A 21 -28.21 6.63 -30.18
C LEU A 21 -27.40 6.81 -28.89
N GLN A 22 -26.79 5.74 -28.37
CA GLN A 22 -25.96 5.79 -27.18
C GLN A 22 -24.74 6.70 -27.35
N GLY A 23 -24.10 6.68 -28.53
CA GLY A 23 -23.03 7.61 -28.88
C GLY A 23 -23.48 9.08 -28.86
N LYS A 24 -24.63 9.39 -29.48
CA LYS A 24 -25.20 10.75 -29.50
C LYS A 24 -25.57 11.26 -28.13
N VAL A 25 -26.17 10.43 -27.27
CA VAL A 25 -26.51 10.79 -25.88
C VAL A 25 -25.26 11.13 -25.07
N ASN A 26 -24.18 10.38 -25.28
CA ASN A 26 -22.89 10.65 -24.62
C ASN A 26 -22.25 11.95 -25.14
N GLN A 27 -22.31 12.22 -26.44
CA GLN A 27 -21.82 13.47 -27.02
C GLN A 27 -22.56 14.68 -26.45
N VAL A 28 -23.89 14.63 -26.40
CA VAL A 28 -24.70 15.69 -25.77
C VAL A 28 -24.34 15.85 -24.29
N SER A 29 -24.16 14.74 -23.57
CA SER A 29 -23.75 14.79 -22.16
C SER A 29 -22.39 15.47 -21.94
N ASN A 30 -21.44 15.27 -22.86
CA ASN A 30 -20.13 15.92 -22.79
C ASN A 30 -20.21 17.42 -23.12
N LEU A 31 -21.03 17.80 -24.10
CA LEU A 31 -21.27 19.22 -24.41
C LEU A 31 -21.87 19.97 -23.21
N VAL A 32 -22.80 19.34 -22.49
CA VAL A 32 -23.39 19.94 -21.28
C VAL A 32 -22.38 20.10 -20.15
N LYS A 33 -21.45 19.14 -19.97
CA LYS A 33 -20.35 19.29 -18.99
C LYS A 33 -19.40 20.44 -19.34
N ASN A 34 -19.15 20.66 -20.64
CA ASN A 34 -18.30 21.77 -21.07
C ASN A 34 -18.97 23.13 -20.79
N LEU A 35 -20.30 23.22 -20.89
CA LEU A 35 -21.05 24.43 -20.54
C LEU A 35 -20.89 24.81 -19.05
N GLU A 36 -20.83 23.84 -18.14
CA GLU A 36 -20.54 24.12 -16.71
C GLU A 36 -19.14 24.72 -16.53
N SER A 37 -18.14 24.20 -17.26
CA SER A 37 -16.78 24.75 -17.20
C SER A 37 -16.65 26.14 -17.83
N GLU A 38 -17.37 26.38 -18.94
CA GLU A 38 -17.44 27.70 -19.59
C GLU A 38 -18.18 28.72 -18.71
N GLN A 39 -19.18 28.29 -17.94
CA GLN A 39 -19.87 29.11 -16.96
C GLN A 39 -18.95 29.58 -15.83
N GLN A 40 -18.12 28.69 -15.29
CA GLN A 40 -17.15 29.04 -14.26
C GLN A 40 -16.15 30.08 -14.76
N ILE A 41 -15.72 29.95 -16.02
CA ILE A 41 -14.84 30.93 -16.67
C ILE A 41 -15.59 32.25 -16.85
N ALA A 42 -16.80 32.26 -17.40
CA ALA A 42 -17.58 33.49 -17.61
C ALA A 42 -17.85 34.25 -16.30
N SER A 43 -18.11 33.53 -15.20
CA SER A 43 -18.32 34.14 -13.87
C SER A 43 -17.09 34.84 -13.28
N LEU A 44 -15.88 34.57 -13.81
CA LEU A 44 -14.64 35.24 -13.38
C LEU A 44 -14.38 36.54 -14.14
N TYR A 45 -15.03 36.77 -15.29
CA TYR A 45 -14.72 37.88 -16.20
C TYR A 45 -15.86 38.90 -16.39
N ASP A 46 -17.11 38.56 -16.05
CA ASP A 46 -18.27 39.44 -16.25
C ASP A 46 -18.83 40.01 -14.93
N GLU A 47 -18.93 41.34 -14.83
CA GLU A 47 -19.53 42.07 -13.68
C GLU A 47 -21.06 42.22 -13.79
N ASN A 48 -21.68 41.76 -14.87
CA ASN A 48 -23.12 41.95 -15.14
C ASN A 48 -23.99 40.83 -14.54
N ASP A 49 -24.52 41.10 -13.34
CA ASP A 49 -25.36 40.18 -12.55
C ASP A 49 -26.62 39.66 -13.28
N SER A 50 -27.20 40.43 -14.22
CA SER A 50 -28.39 40.02 -14.97
C SER A 50 -28.07 38.94 -16.00
N PHE A 51 -26.98 39.11 -16.76
CA PHE A 51 -26.52 38.15 -17.74
C PHE A 51 -26.12 36.82 -17.08
N LEU A 52 -25.41 36.89 -15.94
CA LEU A 52 -25.05 35.69 -15.17
C LEU A 52 -26.29 34.96 -14.66
N LYS A 53 -27.33 35.66 -14.21
CA LYS A 53 -28.59 35.03 -13.80
C LYS A 53 -29.28 34.33 -14.98
N ASP A 54 -29.42 34.98 -16.12
CA ASP A 54 -30.05 34.38 -17.31
C ASP A 54 -29.24 33.18 -17.82
N PHE A 55 -27.92 33.29 -17.83
CA PHE A 55 -27.01 32.21 -18.20
C PHE A 55 -27.16 31.03 -17.24
N THR A 56 -27.20 31.25 -15.92
CA THR A 56 -27.42 30.17 -14.94
C THR A 56 -28.77 29.48 -15.11
N GLN A 57 -29.82 30.22 -15.48
CA GLN A 57 -31.13 29.64 -15.75
C GLN A 57 -31.12 28.78 -17.01
N LEU A 58 -30.45 29.25 -18.07
CA LEU A 58 -30.27 28.49 -19.30
C LEU A 58 -29.47 27.21 -19.06
N THR A 59 -28.37 27.25 -18.32
CA THR A 59 -27.60 26.03 -17.99
C THR A 59 -28.45 25.02 -17.24
N LYS A 60 -29.22 25.46 -16.23
CA LYS A 60 -30.15 24.58 -15.49
C LYS A 60 -31.22 23.95 -16.38
N LEU A 61 -31.74 24.71 -17.35
CA LEU A 61 -32.70 24.16 -18.32
C LEU A 61 -32.03 23.10 -19.22
N VAL A 62 -30.82 23.38 -19.70
CA VAL A 62 -30.04 22.45 -20.52
C VAL A 62 -29.68 21.16 -19.75
N GLU A 63 -29.27 21.27 -18.50
CA GLU A 63 -29.05 20.12 -17.60
C GLU A 63 -30.32 19.28 -17.43
N LYS A 64 -31.45 19.93 -17.16
CA LYS A 64 -32.75 19.25 -17.03
C LYS A 64 -33.15 18.53 -18.31
N ILE A 65 -32.91 19.14 -19.48
CA ILE A 65 -33.15 18.50 -20.78
C ILE A 65 -32.22 17.30 -20.97
N ASN A 66 -30.94 17.43 -20.62
CA ASN A 66 -29.95 16.35 -20.72
C ASN A 66 -30.33 15.15 -19.85
N ASP A 67 -30.74 15.39 -18.60
CA ASP A 67 -31.13 14.33 -17.69
C ASP A 67 -32.41 13.62 -18.16
N ASN A 68 -33.40 14.38 -18.62
CA ASN A 68 -34.59 13.80 -19.24
C ASN A 68 -34.23 12.97 -20.48
N LEU A 69 -33.35 13.46 -21.35
CA LEU A 69 -32.87 12.74 -22.53
C LEU A 69 -32.14 11.45 -22.15
N LYS A 70 -31.29 11.46 -21.12
CA LYS A 70 -30.63 10.25 -20.61
C LYS A 70 -31.64 9.24 -20.10
N ILE A 71 -32.62 9.67 -19.30
CA ILE A 71 -33.66 8.77 -18.75
C ILE A 71 -34.45 8.12 -19.89
N VAL A 72 -34.96 8.91 -20.83
CA VAL A 72 -35.76 8.42 -21.97
C VAL A 72 -34.91 7.52 -22.87
N SER A 73 -33.68 7.93 -23.17
CA SER A 73 -32.79 7.14 -24.02
C SER A 73 -32.41 5.82 -23.38
N ASN A 74 -32.05 5.82 -22.09
CA ASN A 74 -31.72 4.59 -21.36
C ASN A 74 -32.93 3.66 -21.25
N HIS A 75 -34.12 4.20 -21.02
CA HIS A 75 -35.35 3.41 -21.02
C HIS A 75 -35.57 2.73 -22.38
N ASN A 76 -35.44 3.47 -23.48
CA ASN A 76 -35.62 2.96 -24.84
C ASN A 76 -34.54 1.93 -25.22
N ILE A 77 -33.28 2.21 -24.88
CA ILE A 77 -32.15 1.28 -25.07
C ILE A 77 -32.45 -0.03 -24.33
N ASN A 78 -32.85 0.04 -23.06
CA ASN A 78 -33.17 -1.14 -22.26
C ASN A 78 -34.36 -1.94 -22.82
N LYS A 79 -35.42 -1.26 -23.26
CA LYS A 79 -36.57 -1.91 -23.90
C LYS A 79 -36.15 -2.65 -25.17
N PHE A 80 -35.31 -2.03 -25.98
CA PHE A 80 -34.81 -2.64 -27.21
C PHE A 80 -33.85 -3.80 -26.93
N LEU A 81 -32.97 -3.69 -25.93
CA LEU A 81 -32.10 -4.80 -25.52
C LEU A 81 -32.91 -6.01 -25.02
N LYS A 82 -33.99 -5.78 -24.29
CA LYS A 82 -34.93 -6.85 -23.90
C LYS A 82 -35.55 -7.52 -25.13
N LEU A 83 -36.03 -6.73 -26.10
CA LEU A 83 -36.57 -7.25 -27.35
C LEU A 83 -35.53 -8.06 -28.13
N LYS A 84 -34.30 -7.55 -28.27
CA LYS A 84 -33.18 -8.24 -28.91
C LYS A 84 -32.92 -9.59 -28.25
N ASN A 85 -32.82 -9.63 -26.92
CA ASN A 85 -32.57 -10.86 -26.18
C ASN A 85 -33.72 -11.87 -26.37
N TYR A 86 -34.96 -11.38 -26.36
CA TYR A 86 -36.12 -12.20 -26.65
C TYR A 86 -36.06 -12.82 -28.06
N LEU A 87 -35.75 -12.01 -29.09
CA LEU A 87 -35.61 -12.49 -30.47
C LEU A 87 -34.46 -13.50 -30.63
N ILE A 88 -33.31 -13.26 -29.99
CA ILE A 88 -32.18 -14.20 -30.00
C ILE A 88 -32.57 -15.52 -29.34
N ASN A 89 -33.25 -15.47 -28.20
CA ASN A 89 -33.67 -16.67 -27.49
C ASN A 89 -34.71 -17.46 -28.31
N LYS A 90 -35.67 -16.78 -28.93
CA LYS A 90 -36.64 -17.40 -29.85
C LYS A 90 -35.96 -18.03 -31.05
N TYR A 91 -34.95 -17.38 -31.63
CA TYR A 91 -34.16 -17.95 -32.72
C TYR A 91 -33.39 -19.21 -32.28
N LYS A 92 -32.72 -19.17 -31.12
CA LYS A 92 -32.02 -20.34 -30.56
C LYS A 92 -32.97 -21.50 -30.30
N GLN A 93 -34.15 -21.22 -29.74
CA GLN A 93 -35.19 -22.24 -29.54
C GLN A 93 -35.64 -22.85 -30.87
N SER A 94 -35.96 -22.01 -31.86
CA SER A 94 -36.34 -22.48 -33.20
C SER A 94 -35.28 -23.35 -33.87
N ILE A 95 -33.99 -23.01 -33.74
CA ILE A 95 -32.90 -23.87 -34.20
C ILE A 95 -32.86 -25.18 -33.42
N ASN A 96 -32.91 -25.13 -32.09
CA ASN A 96 -32.86 -26.35 -31.27
C ASN A 96 -34.02 -27.28 -31.58
N ASP A 97 -35.22 -26.75 -31.79
CA ASP A 97 -36.40 -27.54 -32.15
C ASP A 97 -36.26 -28.12 -33.56
N ARG A 98 -35.72 -27.36 -34.52
CA ARG A 98 -35.37 -27.88 -35.85
C ARG A 98 -34.32 -29.00 -35.75
N LEU A 99 -33.26 -28.81 -34.95
CA LEU A 99 -32.21 -29.82 -34.77
C LEU A 99 -32.73 -31.10 -34.11
N LYS A 100 -33.72 -31.02 -33.21
CA LYS A 100 -34.36 -32.20 -32.62
C LYS A 100 -35.20 -32.99 -33.61
N ILE A 101 -35.73 -32.35 -34.65
CA ILE A 101 -36.59 -32.99 -35.67
C ILE A 101 -35.74 -33.66 -36.76
N ILE A 102 -34.50 -33.23 -36.95
CA ILE A 102 -33.60 -33.84 -37.93
C ILE A 102 -33.13 -35.18 -37.34
N ASP A 103 -33.77 -36.26 -37.80
CA ASP A 103 -33.27 -37.62 -37.64
C ASP A 103 -32.00 -37.73 -38.51
N LEU A 104 -30.84 -37.63 -37.87
CA LEU A 104 -29.56 -37.72 -38.56
C LEU A 104 -29.13 -39.17 -38.63
N ASP A 105 -28.94 -39.67 -39.84
CA ASP A 105 -28.31 -40.96 -40.09
C ASP A 105 -26.90 -40.97 -39.48
N ASN A 106 -26.51 -42.08 -38.84
CA ASN A 106 -25.27 -42.17 -38.05
C ASN A 106 -24.02 -41.84 -38.87
N ASP A 107 -24.06 -42.14 -40.17
CA ASP A 107 -22.98 -41.87 -41.13
C ASP A 107 -22.81 -40.37 -41.42
N TYR A 108 -23.92 -39.62 -41.51
CA TYR A 108 -23.87 -38.17 -41.68
C TYR A 108 -23.37 -37.47 -40.42
N LEU A 109 -23.75 -37.97 -39.23
CA LEU A 109 -23.23 -37.48 -37.94
C LEU A 109 -21.73 -37.69 -37.80
N THR A 110 -21.22 -38.85 -38.22
CA THR A 110 -19.78 -39.14 -38.20
C THR A 110 -19.03 -38.26 -39.19
N GLN A 111 -19.55 -38.06 -40.40
CA GLN A 111 -18.94 -37.14 -41.36
C GLN A 111 -18.91 -35.70 -40.85
N ILE A 112 -20.01 -35.21 -40.26
CA ILE A 112 -20.06 -33.87 -39.66
C ILE A 112 -19.09 -33.78 -38.47
N GLY A 113 -19.04 -34.80 -37.61
CA GLY A 113 -18.12 -34.87 -36.48
C GLY A 113 -16.65 -34.83 -36.91
N LEU A 114 -16.28 -35.64 -37.91
CA LEU A 114 -14.93 -35.67 -38.50
C LEU A 114 -14.57 -34.31 -39.11
N SER A 115 -15.48 -33.71 -39.87
CA SER A 115 -15.32 -32.37 -40.44
C SER A 115 -15.14 -31.29 -39.36
N LEU A 116 -15.84 -31.37 -38.24
CA LEU A 116 -15.72 -30.41 -37.13
C LEU A 116 -14.39 -30.59 -36.35
N ILE A 117 -13.87 -31.81 -36.28
CA ILE A 117 -12.55 -32.14 -35.72
C ILE A 117 -11.43 -31.64 -36.65
N GLU A 118 -11.53 -31.94 -37.95
CA GLU A 118 -10.55 -31.50 -38.97
C GLU A 118 -10.47 -29.97 -39.03
N ASN A 119 -11.62 -29.30 -38.99
CA ASN A 119 -11.70 -27.84 -39.02
C ASN A 119 -11.41 -27.15 -37.66
N LYS A 120 -10.94 -27.89 -36.64
CA LYS A 120 -10.63 -27.39 -35.28
C LYS A 120 -11.77 -26.59 -34.61
N LYS A 121 -13.03 -26.85 -34.97
CA LYS A 121 -14.19 -26.16 -34.37
C LYS A 121 -14.63 -26.82 -33.05
N ILE A 122 -14.26 -28.08 -32.85
CA ILE A 122 -14.38 -28.78 -31.56
C ILE A 122 -12.96 -29.13 -31.12
N SER A 123 -12.44 -28.36 -30.16
CA SER A 123 -11.20 -28.72 -29.48
C SER A 123 -11.46 -29.95 -28.62
N LYS A 124 -10.71 -31.04 -28.86
CA LYS A 124 -10.57 -32.13 -27.90
C LYS A 124 -10.29 -31.49 -26.54
N ILE A 125 -11.10 -31.77 -25.51
CA ILE A 125 -10.82 -31.30 -24.15
C ILE A 125 -9.54 -32.02 -23.73
N ILE A 126 -8.40 -31.36 -23.88
CA ILE A 126 -7.13 -31.82 -23.35
C ILE A 126 -7.12 -31.36 -21.90
N GLU A 127 -7.27 -32.29 -20.96
CA GLU A 127 -7.30 -32.04 -19.50
C GLU A 127 -6.04 -31.32 -18.98
N LYS A 128 -4.99 -31.21 -19.79
CA LYS A 128 -3.80 -30.38 -19.53
C LYS A 128 -3.45 -29.55 -20.76
N ILE A 129 -3.86 -28.28 -20.73
CA ILE A 129 -3.51 -27.29 -21.73
C ILE A 129 -2.02 -26.95 -21.57
N ASN A 130 -1.14 -27.57 -22.36
CA ASN A 130 0.28 -27.20 -22.45
C ASN A 130 0.53 -25.99 -23.37
N HIS A 131 -0.51 -25.46 -24.03
CA HIS A 131 -0.39 -24.25 -24.85
C HIS A 131 -1.57 -23.32 -24.58
N VAL A 132 -1.28 -22.12 -24.09
CA VAL A 132 -2.28 -21.06 -24.02
C VAL A 132 -2.41 -20.49 -25.43
N PRO A 133 -3.57 -20.61 -26.10
CA PRO A 133 -3.75 -19.97 -27.40
C PRO A 133 -3.61 -18.46 -27.21
N SER A 134 -2.60 -17.87 -27.84
CA SER A 134 -2.37 -16.43 -27.75
C SER A 134 -3.56 -15.71 -28.37
N VAL A 135 -4.16 -14.81 -27.60
CA VAL A 135 -5.20 -13.90 -28.09
C VAL A 135 -4.66 -13.12 -29.28
N SER A 136 -5.40 -13.10 -30.39
CA SER A 136 -4.99 -12.34 -31.58
C SER A 136 -4.94 -10.84 -31.27
N ILE A 137 -4.09 -10.08 -31.96
CA ILE A 137 -3.96 -8.62 -31.74
C ILE A 137 -5.31 -7.90 -31.83
N LYS A 138 -6.19 -8.32 -32.76
CA LYS A 138 -7.54 -7.74 -32.89
C LYS A 138 -8.39 -7.96 -31.65
N GLN A 139 -8.36 -9.16 -31.08
CA GLN A 139 -9.07 -9.47 -29.85
C GLN A 139 -8.50 -8.73 -28.64
N TRP A 140 -7.19 -8.46 -28.61
CA TRP A 140 -6.58 -7.58 -27.60
C TRP A 140 -7.10 -6.15 -27.71
N LEU A 141 -7.19 -5.61 -28.92
CA LEU A 141 -7.73 -4.27 -29.15
C LEU A 141 -9.21 -4.19 -28.75
N ASP A 142 -10.03 -5.16 -29.16
CA ASP A 142 -11.45 -5.24 -28.79
C ASP A 142 -11.63 -5.35 -27.27
N LEU A 143 -10.75 -6.10 -26.59
CA LEU A 143 -10.75 -6.25 -25.14
C LEU A 143 -10.35 -4.94 -24.46
N ILE A 144 -9.32 -4.25 -24.95
CA ILE A 144 -8.89 -2.93 -24.45
C ILE A 144 -10.04 -1.92 -24.59
N ASP A 145 -10.69 -1.86 -25.75
CA ASP A 145 -11.82 -0.97 -25.98
C ASP A 145 -13.00 -1.28 -25.06
N SER A 146 -13.28 -2.57 -24.85
CA SER A 146 -14.32 -3.03 -23.91
C SER A 146 -13.99 -2.68 -22.46
N LEU A 147 -12.72 -2.78 -22.06
CA LEU A 147 -12.24 -2.41 -20.73
C LEU A 147 -12.29 -0.89 -20.54
N ASN A 148 -11.94 -0.11 -21.56
CA ASN A 148 -12.04 1.36 -21.54
C ASN A 148 -13.49 1.86 -21.43
N GLN A 149 -14.47 1.08 -21.90
CA GLN A 149 -15.90 1.39 -21.73
C GLN A 149 -16.49 0.88 -20.41
N ASN A 150 -15.75 0.04 -19.67
CA ASN A 150 -16.22 -0.57 -18.45
C ASN A 150 -15.95 0.33 -17.23
N THR A 151 -17.02 0.80 -16.60
CA THR A 151 -16.95 1.73 -15.46
C THR A 151 -16.33 1.13 -14.20
N LEU A 152 -16.47 -0.18 -13.97
CA LEU A 152 -15.84 -0.85 -12.82
C LEU A 152 -14.33 -1.01 -13.03
N PHE A 153 -13.91 -1.32 -14.25
CA PHE A 153 -12.50 -1.39 -14.61
C PHE A 153 -11.83 -0.03 -14.47
N LEU A 154 -12.43 1.03 -15.02
CA LEU A 154 -11.89 2.39 -14.89
C LEU A 154 -11.75 2.82 -13.42
N LYS A 155 -12.78 2.58 -12.59
CA LYS A 155 -12.68 2.82 -11.13
C LYS A 155 -11.54 2.06 -10.48
N SER A 156 -11.34 0.80 -10.87
CA SER A 156 -10.25 -0.03 -10.33
C SER A 156 -8.87 0.49 -10.77
N VAL A 157 -8.76 0.97 -12.02
CA VAL A 157 -7.56 1.63 -12.54
C VAL A 157 -7.26 2.92 -11.78
N ASP A 158 -8.28 3.73 -11.47
CA ASP A 158 -8.10 4.95 -10.69
C ASP A 158 -7.66 4.65 -9.25
N ILE A 159 -8.25 3.63 -8.61
CA ILE A 159 -7.79 3.14 -7.29
C ILE A 159 -6.33 2.68 -7.36
N LEU A 160 -5.95 1.95 -8.41
CA LEU A 160 -4.55 1.52 -8.63
C LEU A 160 -3.61 2.72 -8.82
N ARG A 161 -4.04 3.75 -9.56
CA ARG A 161 -3.26 4.98 -9.75
C ARG A 161 -3.02 5.69 -8.42
N GLU A 162 -4.04 5.81 -7.58
CA GLU A 162 -3.90 6.42 -6.24
C GLU A 162 -2.97 5.59 -5.34
N HIS A 163 -3.12 4.26 -5.33
CA HIS A 163 -2.18 3.38 -4.64
C HIS A 163 -0.74 3.52 -5.14
N TYR A 164 -0.56 3.65 -6.45
CA TYR A 164 0.75 3.85 -7.05
C TYR A 164 1.36 5.21 -6.65
N LYS A 165 0.56 6.28 -6.63
CA LYS A 165 1.00 7.60 -6.12
C LYS A 165 1.45 7.51 -4.66
N ILE A 166 0.68 6.83 -3.81
CA ILE A 166 1.03 6.61 -2.39
C ILE A 166 2.34 5.82 -2.28
N ASN A 167 2.50 4.75 -3.06
CA ASN A 167 3.72 3.95 -3.09
C ASN A 167 4.93 4.77 -3.54
N LEU A 168 4.77 5.61 -4.57
CA LEU A 168 5.81 6.52 -5.03
C LEU A 168 6.21 7.53 -3.96
N GLN A 169 5.25 8.13 -3.26
CA GLN A 169 5.53 9.04 -2.15
C GLN A 169 6.25 8.34 -0.99
N ASN A 170 5.84 7.12 -0.64
CA ASN A 170 6.49 6.32 0.39
C ASN A 170 7.92 5.95 0.00
N LYS A 171 8.15 5.59 -1.28
CA LYS A 171 9.48 5.31 -1.81
C LYS A 171 10.36 6.56 -1.80
N LEU A 172 9.82 7.71 -2.21
CA LEU A 172 10.51 8.99 -2.14
C LEU A 172 10.88 9.34 -0.69
N LYS A 173 9.97 9.18 0.28
CA LYS A 173 10.26 9.40 1.70
C LYS A 173 11.38 8.49 2.21
N LYS A 174 11.36 7.20 1.84
CA LYS A 174 12.42 6.24 2.20
C LYS A 174 13.77 6.61 1.60
N GLU A 175 13.81 7.06 0.35
CA GLU A 175 15.05 7.50 -0.29
C GLU A 175 15.55 8.83 0.28
N LEU A 176 14.66 9.78 0.58
CA LEU A 176 15.01 11.04 1.25
C LEU A 176 15.56 10.83 2.66
N ALA A 177 15.05 9.83 3.40
CA ALA A 177 15.56 9.48 4.73
C ALA A 177 16.98 8.88 4.71
N LYS A 178 17.43 8.36 3.55
CA LYS A 178 18.79 7.84 3.36
C LYS A 178 19.79 8.94 2.99
N ILE A 179 19.33 10.17 2.74
CA ILE A 179 20.19 11.30 2.40
C ILE A 179 20.93 11.76 3.68
N PRO A 180 22.26 11.90 3.66
CA PRO A 180 23.00 12.46 4.78
C PRO A 180 22.53 13.88 5.13
N TYR A 181 22.50 14.22 6.42
CA TYR A 181 22.06 15.54 6.90
C TYR A 181 22.86 16.74 6.36
N ASN A 182 24.01 16.49 5.73
CA ASN A 182 24.94 17.51 5.24
C ASN A 182 24.76 17.87 3.75
N VAL A 183 23.68 17.42 3.12
CA VAL A 183 23.41 17.66 1.69
C VAL A 183 22.68 18.98 1.50
N GLU A 184 23.14 19.79 0.54
CA GLU A 184 22.53 21.07 0.22
C GLU A 184 21.04 20.91 -0.17
N PRO A 185 20.14 21.78 0.33
CA PRO A 185 18.70 21.70 0.03
C PRO A 185 18.38 21.67 -1.47
N PHE A 186 19.17 22.36 -2.29
CA PHE A 186 19.02 22.39 -3.74
C PHE A 186 19.21 21.02 -4.40
N ILE A 187 20.20 20.23 -3.95
CA ILE A 187 20.47 18.88 -4.47
C ILE A 187 19.33 17.92 -4.11
N ILE A 188 18.72 18.11 -2.95
CA ILE A 188 17.54 17.34 -2.51
C ILE A 188 16.34 17.68 -3.38
N GLU A 189 16.18 18.94 -3.78
CA GLU A 189 15.09 19.37 -4.65
C GLU A 189 15.26 18.85 -6.09
N ASP A 190 16.47 18.88 -6.62
CA ASP A 190 16.80 18.30 -7.92
C ASP A 190 16.59 16.77 -7.93
N PHE A 191 16.96 16.08 -6.86
CA PHE A 191 16.67 14.66 -6.70
C PHE A 191 15.17 14.37 -6.75
N LYS A 192 14.34 15.17 -6.05
CA LYS A 192 12.87 15.03 -6.08
C LYS A 192 12.33 15.21 -7.50
N ARG A 193 12.78 16.24 -8.21
CA ARG A 193 12.36 16.50 -9.61
C ARG A 193 12.71 15.32 -10.52
N GLN A 194 13.92 14.79 -10.38
CA GLN A 194 14.37 13.67 -11.21
C GLN A 194 13.70 12.34 -10.83
N PHE A 195 13.36 12.13 -9.56
CA PHE A 195 12.59 10.98 -9.09
C PHE A 195 11.16 10.96 -9.63
N HIS A 196 10.53 12.12 -9.83
CA HIS A 196 9.21 12.22 -10.46
C HIS A 196 9.23 11.85 -11.95
N ILE A 197 10.34 12.13 -12.64
CA ILE A 197 10.53 11.76 -14.05
C ILE A 197 10.88 10.28 -14.17
N THR A 198 11.77 9.77 -13.31
CA THR A 198 12.25 8.38 -13.34
C THR A 198 12.21 7.76 -11.93
N PRO A 199 11.11 7.08 -11.56
CA PRO A 199 10.90 6.57 -10.20
C PRO A 199 11.81 5.43 -9.74
N GLU A 200 12.68 4.94 -10.61
CA GLU A 200 13.63 3.85 -10.35
C GLU A 200 14.99 4.35 -9.87
N ILE A 201 15.23 5.66 -9.90
CA ILE A 201 16.51 6.25 -9.51
C ILE A 201 16.64 6.24 -7.98
N ASN A 202 17.76 5.70 -7.51
CA ASN A 202 18.19 5.78 -6.11
C ASN A 202 19.10 7.00 -5.90
N TYR A 203 19.14 7.52 -4.68
CA TYR A 203 19.94 8.71 -4.36
C TYR A 203 21.43 8.55 -4.70
N THR A 204 21.99 7.35 -4.47
CA THR A 204 23.40 7.04 -4.81
C THR A 204 23.67 7.09 -6.31
N LYS A 205 22.76 6.58 -7.14
CA LYS A 205 22.87 6.64 -8.60
C LYS A 205 22.71 8.07 -9.13
N PHE A 206 21.84 8.86 -8.48
CA PHE A 206 21.68 10.28 -8.80
C PHE A 206 22.97 11.06 -8.51
N ILE A 207 23.57 10.86 -7.34
CA ILE A 207 24.85 11.50 -6.98
C ILE A 207 25.98 11.09 -7.92
N GLN A 208 26.12 9.79 -8.23
CA GLN A 208 27.10 9.32 -9.23
C GLN A 208 26.89 9.96 -10.60
N SER A 209 25.63 10.18 -11.01
CA SER A 209 25.31 10.84 -12.27
C SER A 209 25.59 12.35 -12.26
N LEU A 210 25.51 13.00 -11.08
CA LEU A 210 25.93 14.39 -10.90
C LEU A 210 27.45 14.51 -10.87
N GLU A 211 28.13 13.61 -10.18
CA GLU A 211 29.60 13.53 -10.12
C GLU A 211 30.21 13.30 -11.51
N HIS A 212 29.56 12.51 -12.36
CA HIS A 212 29.98 12.30 -13.75
C HIS A 212 29.66 13.51 -14.67
N LYS A 213 28.76 14.42 -14.26
CA LYS A 213 28.34 15.58 -15.06
C LYS A 213 29.05 16.88 -14.69
N LEU A 214 29.70 16.96 -13.53
CA LEU A 214 30.39 18.17 -13.05
C LEU A 214 31.88 18.15 -13.43
N THR A 215 32.39 19.25 -13.98
CA THR A 215 33.78 19.44 -14.41
C THR A 215 34.74 19.61 -13.20
N GLU A 216 36.03 19.28 -13.37
CA GLU A 216 37.05 19.23 -12.28
C GLU A 216 37.18 20.52 -11.42
N GLU A 217 36.86 21.68 -11.98
CA GLU A 217 36.94 22.97 -11.29
C GLU A 217 35.81 23.19 -10.26
N GLU A 218 34.60 22.68 -10.53
CA GLU A 218 33.47 22.76 -9.60
C GLU A 218 33.62 21.75 -8.43
N LEU A 219 34.33 20.65 -8.66
CA LEU A 219 34.68 19.69 -7.61
C LEU A 219 35.69 20.27 -6.61
N LYS A 220 36.64 21.10 -7.06
CA LYS A 220 37.59 21.77 -6.16
C LYS A 220 36.91 22.81 -5.29
N SER A 221 36.05 23.65 -5.85
CA SER A 221 35.32 24.67 -5.08
C SER A 221 34.36 24.04 -4.04
N LYS A 222 33.67 22.95 -4.38
CA LYS A 222 32.82 22.24 -3.41
C LYS A 222 33.61 21.51 -2.32
N LYS A 223 34.79 20.95 -2.63
CA LYS A 223 35.69 20.36 -1.62
C LYS A 223 36.21 21.42 -0.64
N GLU A 224 36.59 22.60 -1.12
CA GLU A 224 37.02 23.71 -0.25
C GLU A 224 35.91 24.22 0.67
N ILE A 225 34.66 24.26 0.19
CA ILE A 225 33.49 24.61 1.03
C ILE A 225 33.27 23.56 2.12
N LEU A 226 33.40 22.27 1.78
CA LEU A 226 33.27 21.16 2.72
C LEU A 226 34.34 21.21 3.83
N GLU A 227 35.59 21.52 3.47
CA GLU A 227 36.66 21.69 4.45
C GLU A 227 36.45 22.92 5.36
N LYS A 228 35.97 24.04 4.80
CA LYS A 228 35.63 25.23 5.59
C LYS A 228 34.51 24.95 6.61
N ASN A 229 33.51 24.15 6.22
CA ASN A 229 32.41 23.78 7.10
C ASN A 229 32.86 22.82 8.22
N LYS A 230 33.75 21.86 7.93
CA LYS A 230 34.36 21.01 8.97
C LYS A 230 35.13 21.84 10.00
N LYS A 231 35.96 22.78 9.54
CA LYS A 231 36.69 23.71 10.43
C LYS A 231 35.75 24.56 11.29
N ARG A 232 34.60 24.98 10.74
CA ARG A 232 33.58 25.73 11.48
C ARG A 232 32.93 24.90 12.58
N GLN A 233 32.62 23.62 12.30
CA GLN A 233 32.10 22.69 13.31
C GLN A 233 33.10 22.43 14.43
N GLU A 234 34.38 22.22 14.09
CA GLU A 234 35.44 22.06 15.09
C GLU A 234 35.55 23.30 16.00
N ILE A 235 35.46 24.50 15.44
CA ILE A 235 35.47 25.76 16.22
C ILE A 235 34.25 25.85 17.14
N GLU A 236 33.08 25.42 16.68
CA GLU A 236 31.83 25.48 17.46
C GLU A 236 31.82 24.46 18.60
N GLU A 237 32.34 23.25 18.37
CA GLU A 237 32.58 22.26 19.42
C GLU A 237 33.60 22.75 20.46
N LEU A 238 34.67 23.39 20.01
CA LEU A 238 35.66 23.99 20.92
C LEU A 238 35.07 25.11 21.78
N LYS A 239 34.18 25.94 21.22
CA LYS A 239 33.45 26.96 21.99
C LYS A 239 32.55 26.34 23.06
N LYS A 240 31.76 25.31 22.71
CA LYS A 240 30.93 24.60 23.69
C LYS A 240 31.75 24.00 24.82
N ARG A 241 32.88 23.35 24.49
CA ARG A 241 33.79 22.81 25.51
C ARG A 241 34.37 23.91 26.41
N GLN A 242 34.65 25.10 25.86
CA GLN A 242 35.15 26.23 26.64
C GLN A 242 34.08 26.80 27.57
N GLU A 243 32.83 26.90 27.09
CA GLU A 243 31.68 27.29 27.92
C GLU A 243 31.44 26.30 29.06
N GLU A 244 31.39 25.00 28.78
CA GLU A 244 31.26 23.94 29.79
C GLU A 244 32.38 23.99 30.85
N GLN A 245 33.62 24.24 30.42
CA GLN A 245 34.76 24.40 31.34
C GLN A 245 34.61 25.65 32.21
N SER A 246 34.13 26.76 31.65
CA SER A 246 33.89 28.00 32.39
C SER A 246 32.78 27.84 33.44
N GLU A 247 31.67 27.18 33.07
CA GLU A 247 30.56 26.89 33.99
C GLU A 247 30.98 25.93 35.11
N SER A 248 31.78 24.90 34.77
CA SER A 248 32.34 23.99 35.77
C SER A 248 33.30 24.71 36.73
N TYR A 249 34.11 25.65 36.23
CA TYR A 249 35.03 26.43 37.05
C TYR A 249 34.29 27.41 37.98
N GLU A 250 33.27 28.11 37.47
CA GLU A 250 32.41 28.96 38.30
C GLU A 250 31.69 28.14 39.38
N SER A 251 31.22 26.95 39.03
CA SER A 251 30.55 26.04 39.97
C SER A 251 31.51 25.55 41.06
N TYR A 252 32.78 25.32 40.73
CA TYR A 252 33.82 24.97 41.70
C TYR A 252 34.10 26.11 42.68
N LEU A 253 34.13 27.36 42.21
CA LEU A 253 34.33 28.53 43.06
C LEU A 253 33.15 28.81 43.99
N LYS A 254 31.91 28.50 43.57
CA LYS A 254 30.68 28.73 44.34
C LYS A 254 30.37 27.63 45.38
N LEU A 255 30.88 26.41 45.19
CA LEU A 255 30.53 25.24 46.01
C LEU A 255 31.69 24.77 46.89
N SER A 256 31.37 24.17 48.05
CA SER A 256 32.38 23.48 48.85
C SER A 256 32.93 22.24 48.11
N ASN A 257 34.22 21.92 48.31
CA ASN A 257 34.91 20.79 47.68
C ASN A 257 34.14 19.45 47.79
N LYS A 258 33.42 19.23 48.89
CA LYS A 258 32.63 18.01 49.11
C LYS A 258 31.37 17.98 48.23
N GLU A 259 30.74 19.13 48.03
CA GLU A 259 29.51 19.29 47.26
C GLU A 259 29.78 19.27 45.76
N PHE A 260 30.86 19.92 45.32
CA PHE A 260 31.32 19.86 43.93
C PHE A 260 31.65 18.42 43.50
N LYS A 261 32.39 17.66 44.34
CA LYS A 261 32.63 16.22 44.09
C LYS A 261 31.34 15.40 44.05
N ARG A 262 30.31 15.78 44.82
CA ARG A 262 28.99 15.12 44.79
C ARG A 262 28.25 15.43 43.48
N MET A 263 28.35 16.65 42.96
CA MET A 263 27.77 17.06 41.68
C MET A 263 28.42 16.35 40.49
N LEU A 264 29.76 16.31 40.43
CA LEU A 264 30.49 15.57 39.39
C LEU A 264 30.14 14.08 39.38
N ARG A 265 29.99 13.48 40.57
CA ARG A 265 29.53 12.08 40.71
C ARG A 265 28.10 11.87 40.22
N LYS A 266 27.23 12.88 40.29
CA LYS A 266 25.86 12.78 39.75
C LYS A 266 25.83 12.94 38.23
N GLN A 267 26.64 13.83 37.67
CA GLN A 267 26.74 14.01 36.21
C GLN A 267 27.34 12.78 35.51
N LYS A 268 28.32 12.10 36.12
CA LYS A 268 28.92 10.86 35.57
C LYS A 268 28.04 9.61 35.70
N ARG A 269 26.86 9.70 36.33
CA ARG A 269 25.92 8.56 36.41
C ARG A 269 25.08 8.55 35.14
N GLU A 270 25.22 7.51 34.34
CA GLU A 270 24.28 7.21 33.26
C GLU A 270 22.90 6.95 33.87
N LYS A 271 21.86 7.53 33.26
CA LYS A 271 20.48 7.28 33.67
C LYS A 271 20.04 5.96 33.06
N LEU A 272 19.29 5.14 33.80
CA LEU A 272 18.75 3.87 33.31
C LEU A 272 17.88 4.02 32.05
N THR A 273 17.36 5.21 31.77
CA THR A 273 16.61 5.52 30.54
C THR A 273 17.47 5.52 29.28
N ASP A 274 18.77 5.76 29.40
CA ASP A 274 19.67 5.98 28.27
C ASP A 274 20.33 4.67 27.78
N ILE A 275 20.09 3.55 28.49
CA ILE A 275 20.69 2.24 28.21
C ILE A 275 19.88 1.44 27.16
N ASN A 276 18.66 1.85 26.82
CA ASN A 276 17.75 1.02 26.03
C ASN A 276 17.75 1.23 24.50
N ASP A 277 18.54 2.15 23.94
CA ASP A 277 18.51 2.43 22.48
C ASP A 277 19.87 2.32 21.77
N THR A 278 20.78 1.43 22.23
CA THR A 278 21.92 1.02 21.40
C THR A 278 21.84 -0.47 21.10
N GLU A 279 21.35 -0.82 19.90
CA GLU A 279 21.58 -2.11 19.27
C GLU A 279 23.09 -2.35 19.15
N ASN A 280 23.67 -3.00 20.17
CA ASN A 280 25.04 -3.46 20.13
C ASN A 280 25.09 -4.84 19.46
N ASP A 281 25.20 -4.84 18.13
CA ASP A 281 25.72 -5.95 17.32
C ASP A 281 27.23 -6.14 17.55
N LYS A 282 27.62 -6.32 18.81
CA LYS A 282 28.96 -6.79 19.18
C LYS A 282 28.80 -8.11 19.89
N THR A 283 29.21 -9.18 19.22
CA THR A 283 29.44 -10.49 19.83
C THR A 283 30.31 -10.29 21.06
N PHE A 284 29.71 -10.37 22.25
CA PHE A 284 30.41 -10.35 23.52
C PHE A 284 31.33 -11.58 23.57
N GLU A 285 32.62 -11.40 23.31
CA GLU A 285 33.62 -12.42 23.60
C GLU A 285 33.83 -12.44 25.13
N ILE A 286 33.39 -13.54 25.75
CA ILE A 286 33.61 -13.77 27.18
C ILE A 286 35.10 -14.07 27.37
N THR A 287 35.86 -13.07 27.79
CA THR A 287 37.25 -13.25 28.21
C THR A 287 37.34 -14.13 29.45
N GLU A 288 38.47 -14.82 29.61
CA GLU A 288 38.73 -15.79 30.68
C GLU A 288 38.57 -15.19 32.09
N GLU A 289 38.87 -13.89 32.25
CA GLU A 289 38.61 -13.12 33.48
C GLU A 289 37.12 -13.00 33.82
N ILE A 290 36.25 -12.85 32.81
CA ILE A 290 34.80 -12.74 33.02
C ILE A 290 34.25 -14.12 33.40
N SER A 291 34.73 -15.19 32.77
CA SER A 291 34.39 -16.56 33.14
C SER A 291 34.79 -16.89 34.57
N GLN A 292 36.00 -16.53 35.00
CA GLN A 292 36.46 -16.72 36.38
C GLN A 292 35.61 -15.95 37.40
N LYS A 293 35.21 -14.70 37.07
CA LYS A 293 34.31 -13.91 37.93
C LYS A 293 32.92 -14.53 38.02
N ILE A 294 32.38 -15.04 36.92
CA ILE A 294 31.08 -15.73 36.91
C ILE A 294 31.16 -17.01 37.74
N GLU A 295 32.25 -17.77 37.65
CA GLU A 295 32.44 -19.01 38.40
C GLU A 295 32.62 -18.75 39.91
N MET A 296 33.36 -17.71 40.28
CA MET A 296 33.45 -17.24 41.67
C MET A 296 32.09 -16.79 42.21
N PHE A 297 31.30 -16.09 41.39
CA PHE A 297 29.96 -15.65 41.77
C PHE A 297 29.01 -16.84 41.98
N LYS A 298 29.06 -17.85 41.09
CA LYS A 298 28.32 -19.11 41.26
C LYS A 298 28.72 -19.83 42.55
N LYS A 299 30.02 -19.97 42.83
CA LYS A 299 30.51 -20.58 44.09
C LYS A 299 30.06 -19.82 45.34
N GLN A 300 29.97 -18.49 45.29
CA GLN A 300 29.43 -17.70 46.40
C GLN A 300 27.92 -17.86 46.56
N MET A 301 27.17 -17.96 45.45
CA MET A 301 25.74 -18.22 45.47
C MET A 301 25.41 -19.62 46.00
N ASP A 302 26.14 -20.65 45.57
CA ASP A 302 25.94 -22.03 46.06
C ASP A 302 26.25 -22.17 47.55
N LYS A 303 27.28 -21.48 48.04
CA LYS A 303 27.57 -21.39 49.49
C LYS A 303 26.42 -20.75 50.27
N ARG A 304 25.86 -19.64 49.77
CA ARG A 304 24.72 -18.96 50.40
C ARG A 304 23.41 -19.74 50.28
N SER A 305 23.23 -20.50 49.20
CA SER A 305 22.02 -21.30 48.98
C SER A 305 21.97 -22.52 49.89
N ASN A 306 23.13 -23.17 50.13
CA ASN A 306 23.24 -24.29 51.06
C ASN A 306 23.10 -23.90 52.54
N GLU A 307 23.34 -22.65 52.90
CA GLU A 307 23.22 -22.16 54.29
C GLU A 307 21.79 -21.71 54.68
N HIS A 308 20.86 -21.57 53.72
CA HIS A 308 19.52 -21.00 53.99
C HIS A 308 18.32 -21.81 53.49
N HIS A 309 18.53 -22.97 52.86
CA HIS A 309 17.43 -23.87 52.50
C HIS A 309 17.51 -25.21 53.24
N VAL A 310 16.62 -25.31 54.22
CA VAL A 310 15.97 -26.52 54.77
C VAL A 310 16.28 -27.78 53.98
N THR A 311 16.79 -28.78 54.72
CA THR A 311 16.85 -30.19 54.34
C THR A 311 15.63 -30.60 53.52
N LEU A 312 15.83 -30.84 52.22
CA LEU A 312 14.87 -31.54 51.37
C LEU A 312 14.68 -32.94 51.96
N GLY A 313 13.56 -33.13 52.64
CA GLY A 313 13.05 -34.44 53.00
C GLY A 313 12.84 -35.30 51.76
N ASP A 314 13.04 -36.60 51.96
CA ASP A 314 12.91 -37.75 51.05
C ASP A 314 12.62 -37.48 49.56
N SER A 315 13.65 -37.76 48.76
CA SER A 315 13.64 -37.81 47.28
C SER A 315 12.65 -38.82 46.64
N SER A 316 11.75 -39.43 47.41
CA SER A 316 10.83 -40.48 46.97
C SER A 316 9.35 -40.04 46.94
N ALA A 317 9.01 -38.83 47.40
CA ALA A 317 7.63 -38.34 47.37
C ALA A 317 7.25 -37.79 45.98
N ASP A 318 6.16 -38.30 45.40
CA ASP A 318 5.65 -37.90 44.09
C ASP A 318 5.31 -36.37 44.10
N PRO A 319 5.93 -35.55 43.22
CA PRO A 319 5.73 -34.10 43.19
C PRO A 319 4.26 -33.67 43.10
N ILE A 320 3.41 -34.51 42.52
CA ILE A 320 1.97 -34.24 42.38
C ILE A 320 1.26 -34.29 43.75
N GLU A 321 1.66 -35.21 44.63
CA GLU A 321 1.08 -35.29 45.98
C GLU A 321 1.49 -34.11 46.85
N LEU A 322 2.76 -33.69 46.77
CA LEU A 322 3.26 -32.49 47.44
C LEU A 322 2.49 -31.21 47.04
N ILE A 323 2.14 -31.10 45.76
CA ILE A 323 1.34 -29.97 45.25
C ILE A 323 -0.10 -30.04 45.78
N LYS A 324 -0.72 -31.23 45.83
CA LYS A 324 -2.06 -31.42 46.38
C LYS A 324 -2.09 -31.08 47.88
N GLU A 325 -1.09 -31.52 48.63
CA GLU A 325 -1.00 -31.27 50.06
C GLU A 325 -0.79 -29.78 50.36
N ARG A 326 0.06 -29.08 49.57
CA ARG A 326 0.21 -27.62 49.65
C ARG A 326 -1.06 -26.87 49.34
N LYS A 327 -1.82 -27.29 48.32
CA LYS A 327 -3.12 -26.66 48.00
C LYS A 327 -4.13 -26.89 49.12
N ARG A 328 -4.12 -28.06 49.75
CA ARG A 328 -4.98 -28.36 50.91
C ARG A 328 -4.64 -27.46 52.10
N LYS A 329 -3.36 -27.37 52.47
CA LYS A 329 -2.89 -26.50 53.57
C LYS A 329 -3.20 -25.02 53.33
N ARG A 330 -3.00 -24.52 52.11
CA ARG A 330 -3.39 -23.13 51.76
C ARG A 330 -4.89 -22.90 51.87
N LYS A 331 -5.71 -23.89 51.53
CA LYS A 331 -7.16 -23.79 51.65
C LYS A 331 -7.58 -23.80 53.12
N GLU A 332 -7.00 -24.67 53.94
CA GLU A 332 -7.20 -24.69 55.39
C GLU A 332 -6.76 -23.37 56.06
N GLU A 333 -5.64 -22.78 55.63
CA GLU A 333 -5.20 -21.45 56.10
C GLU A 333 -6.15 -20.35 55.66
N TYR A 334 -6.62 -20.37 54.41
CA TYR A 334 -7.58 -19.40 53.90
C TYR A 334 -8.93 -19.51 54.62
N ASP A 335 -9.43 -20.73 54.84
CA ASP A 335 -10.70 -20.96 55.53
C ASP A 335 -10.58 -20.52 57.00
N LYS A 336 -9.47 -20.81 57.70
CA LYS A 336 -9.21 -20.25 59.04
C LYS A 336 -9.12 -18.73 59.05
N PHE A 337 -8.49 -18.15 58.04
CA PHE A 337 -8.38 -16.70 57.93
C PHE A 337 -9.76 -16.09 57.68
N LYS A 338 -10.56 -16.69 56.82
CA LYS A 338 -11.92 -16.26 56.52
C LYS A 338 -12.83 -16.37 57.75
N ASP A 339 -12.79 -17.49 58.47
CA ASP A 339 -13.55 -17.70 59.71
C ASP A 339 -13.18 -16.64 60.77
N HIS A 340 -11.90 -16.25 60.87
CA HIS A 340 -11.45 -15.20 61.79
C HIS A 340 -12.07 -13.83 61.51
N PHE A 341 -12.43 -13.53 60.26
CA PHE A 341 -13.07 -12.26 59.87
C PHE A 341 -14.61 -12.33 59.81
N GLU A 342 -15.20 -13.53 59.83
CA GLU A 342 -16.66 -13.71 59.87
C GLU A 342 -17.19 -13.92 61.31
N SER A 343 -16.31 -14.12 62.30
CA SER A 343 -16.65 -14.27 63.73
C SER A 343 -16.48 -13.01 64.58
N ASP A 344 -16.05 -11.88 63.99
CA ASP A 344 -16.07 -10.52 64.55
C ASP A 344 -17.18 -9.70 63.86
#